data_AF-A0A2N0B3K0-F1
#
_entry.id   AF-A0A2N0B3K0-F1
#
_cell.length_a   1.000
_cell.length_b   1.000
_cell.length_c   1.000
_cell.angle_alpha   90.00
_cell.angle_beta   90.00
_cell.angle_gamma   90.00
#
_symmetry.space_group_name_H-M   'P 1'
#
loop_
_entity.id
_entity.type
_entity.pdbx_description
1 polymer ?
#
loop_
_entity_poly.entity_id
_entity_poly.type
_entity_poly.pdbx_seq_one_letter_code
_entity_poly.pdbx_strand_id
1 'polypeptide(L)'
;MLINLSGLIDNRSILSVRDILLSILDDFTGIYVLDLNKIENDEFINLTNFRKMISDAVRVNPHCVILSESRKLELWIENYSIFNGTYLAKSESDLLNVLKDKLANDRIVENSLHITGEADIRLHLDYLVEDKR
;
A
#
# COMPACT_ATOMS: atom_id res chain seq x y z
N MET A 1 3.28 5.22 9.27
CA MET A 1 1.83 5.16 9.04
C MET A 1 1.47 3.79 8.49
N LEU A 2 0.37 3.17 8.94
CA LEU A 2 -0.14 1.91 8.36
C LEU A 2 -1.34 2.23 7.49
N ILE A 3 -1.33 1.78 6.24
CA ILE A 3 -2.43 1.88 5.29
C ILE A 3 -2.89 0.47 4.95
N ASN A 4 -4.10 0.11 5.36
CA ASN A 4 -4.69 -1.19 5.07
C ASN A 4 -5.57 -1.08 3.83
N LEU A 5 -5.30 -1.89 2.80
CA LEU A 5 -6.20 -2.08 1.67
C LEU A 5 -6.95 -3.40 1.86
N SER A 6 -8.28 -3.32 1.89
CA SER A 6 -9.13 -4.49 2.13
C SER A 6 -10.34 -4.54 1.19
N GLY A 7 -10.83 -5.75 0.90
CA GLY A 7 -12.02 -5.97 0.07
C GLY A 7 -11.71 -6.39 -1.37
N LEU A 8 -12.74 -6.38 -2.22
CA LEU A 8 -12.64 -6.83 -3.60
C LEU A 8 -12.19 -5.68 -4.52
N ILE A 9 -11.08 -5.87 -5.23
CA ILE A 9 -10.53 -4.86 -6.14
C ILE A 9 -10.94 -5.17 -7.57
N ASP A 10 -11.45 -4.14 -8.26
CA ASP A 10 -11.58 -4.12 -9.71
C ASP A 10 -10.89 -2.88 -10.31
N ASN A 11 -10.74 -2.84 -11.63
CA ASN A 11 -10.06 -1.75 -12.32
C ASN A 11 -10.77 -0.38 -12.19
N ARG A 12 -12.04 -0.33 -11.81
CA ARG A 12 -12.79 0.93 -11.61
C ARG A 12 -12.65 1.40 -10.16
N SER A 13 -12.90 0.53 -9.19
CA SER A 13 -12.84 0.86 -7.76
C SER A 13 -11.44 1.29 -7.32
N ILE A 14 -10.40 0.72 -7.94
CA ILE A 14 -9.01 1.04 -7.61
C ILE A 14 -8.59 2.46 -8.01
N LEU A 15 -9.29 3.12 -8.94
CA LEU A 15 -8.97 4.50 -9.32
C LEU A 15 -9.29 5.46 -8.18
N SER A 16 -10.47 5.31 -7.56
CA SER A 16 -10.85 6.11 -6.40
C SER A 16 -9.92 5.87 -5.21
N VAL A 17 -9.51 4.61 -4.99
CA VAL A 17 -8.54 4.27 -3.94
C VAL A 17 -7.16 4.86 -4.22
N ARG A 18 -6.71 4.87 -5.48
CA ARG A 18 -5.47 5.56 -5.84
C ARG A 18 -5.52 7.03 -5.46
N ASP A 19 -6.59 7.74 -5.82
CA ASP A 19 -6.66 9.18 -5.57
C ASP A 19 -6.68 9.48 -4.06
N ILE A 20 -7.37 8.67 -3.26
CA ILE A 20 -7.33 8.74 -1.78
C ILE A 20 -5.91 8.46 -1.25
N LEU A 21 -5.29 7.38 -1.71
CA LEU A 21 -3.94 6.99 -1.30
C LEU A 21 -2.93 8.10 -1.59
N LEU A 22 -2.96 8.67 -2.79
CA LEU A 22 -2.06 9.74 -3.19
C LEU A 22 -2.30 11.01 -2.36
N SER A 23 -3.56 11.34 -2.05
CA SER A 23 -3.88 12.47 -1.16
C SER A 23 -3.33 12.28 0.25
N ILE A 24 -3.38 11.06 0.79
CA ILE A 24 -2.80 10.75 2.11
C ILE A 24 -1.27 10.88 2.09
N LEU A 25 -0.64 10.45 0.99
CA LEU A 25 0.82 10.46 0.86
C LEU A 25 1.38 11.85 0.54
N ASP A 26 0.60 12.75 -0.07
CA ASP A 26 1.01 14.13 -0.34
C ASP A 26 1.33 14.89 0.95
N ASP A 27 0.60 14.58 2.03
CA ASP A 27 0.77 15.19 3.36
C ASP A 27 1.73 14.40 4.28
N PHE A 28 2.24 13.24 3.85
CA PHE A 28 3.02 12.33 4.70
C PHE A 28 4.40 11.98 4.14
N THR A 29 5.46 12.43 4.83
CA THR A 29 6.86 12.26 4.41
C THR A 29 7.64 11.18 5.19
N GLY A 30 6.97 10.35 5.98
CA GLY A 30 7.61 9.29 6.78
C GLY A 30 7.59 7.91 6.13
N ILE A 31 8.03 6.89 6.88
CA ILE A 31 7.85 5.49 6.49
C ILE A 31 6.35 5.14 6.59
N TYR A 32 5.81 4.59 5.50
CA TYR A 32 4.48 4.01 5.50
C TYR A 32 4.51 2.53 5.14
N VAL A 33 3.57 1.79 5.73
CA VAL A 33 3.33 0.39 5.44
C VAL A 33 2.04 0.31 4.64
N LEU A 34 2.09 -0.34 3.49
CA LEU A 34 0.91 -0.65 2.70
C LEU A 34 0.58 -2.13 2.86
N ASP A 35 -0.43 -2.43 3.66
CA ASP A 35 -0.91 -3.80 3.89
C ASP A 35 -1.93 -4.19 2.83
N LEU A 36 -1.61 -5.24 2.09
CA LEU A 36 -2.38 -5.77 0.97
C LEU A 36 -2.99 -7.15 1.29
N ASN A 37 -2.76 -7.70 2.49
CA ASN A 37 -3.20 -9.05 2.85
C ASN A 37 -4.72 -9.21 2.94
N LYS A 38 -5.46 -8.10 3.08
CA LYS A 38 -6.92 -8.11 3.19
C LYS A 38 -7.64 -7.94 1.84
N ILE A 39 -6.90 -7.93 0.72
CA ILE A 39 -7.49 -7.92 -0.62
C ILE A 39 -8.02 -9.33 -0.93
N GLU A 40 -9.29 -9.41 -1.29
CA GLU A 40 -10.00 -10.70 -1.36
C GLU A 40 -9.76 -11.47 -2.67
N ASN A 41 -9.35 -10.79 -3.75
CA ASN A 41 -9.25 -11.40 -5.08
C ASN A 41 -7.80 -11.58 -5.56
N ASP A 42 -7.34 -12.84 -5.69
CA ASP A 42 -5.97 -13.22 -6.10
C ASP A 42 -5.45 -12.65 -7.44
N GLU A 43 -6.34 -12.11 -8.27
CA GLU A 43 -6.04 -11.53 -9.57
C GLU A 43 -5.82 -10.01 -9.52
N PHE A 44 -5.89 -9.39 -8.33
CA PHE A 44 -5.72 -7.94 -8.17
C PHE A 44 -4.43 -7.42 -8.82
N ILE A 45 -3.37 -8.24 -8.82
CA ILE A 45 -2.10 -7.86 -9.40
C ILE A 45 -2.10 -7.77 -10.92
N ASN A 46 -3.02 -8.46 -11.58
CA ASN A 46 -3.14 -8.39 -13.04
C ASN A 46 -3.91 -7.14 -13.49
N LEU A 47 -4.50 -6.40 -12.54
CA LEU A 47 -5.18 -5.15 -12.81
C LEU A 47 -4.15 -4.05 -13.10
N THR A 48 -4.18 -3.51 -14.33
CA THR A 48 -3.30 -2.42 -14.75
C THR A 48 -3.39 -1.21 -13.82
N ASN A 49 -4.60 -0.87 -13.36
CA ASN A 49 -4.80 0.28 -12.49
C ASN A 49 -4.29 0.04 -11.06
N PHE A 50 -4.31 -1.21 -10.58
CA PHE A 50 -3.67 -1.57 -9.32
C PHE A 50 -2.16 -1.39 -9.40
N ARG A 51 -1.52 -1.95 -10.44
CA ARG A 51 -0.08 -1.78 -10.68
C ARG A 51 0.32 -0.32 -10.74
N LYS A 52 -0.47 0.49 -11.46
CA LYS A 52 -0.27 1.93 -11.57
C LYS A 52 -0.40 2.63 -10.22
N MET A 53 -1.41 2.31 -9.43
CA MET A 53 -1.60 2.87 -8.08
C MET A 53 -0.38 2.63 -7.20
N ILE A 54 0.12 1.39 -7.13
CA ILE A 54 1.28 1.05 -6.31
C ILE A 54 2.54 1.79 -6.80
N SER A 55 2.74 1.83 -8.13
CA SER A 55 3.83 2.60 -8.75
C SER A 55 3.76 4.09 -8.40
N ASP A 56 2.58 4.71 -8.52
CA ASP A 56 2.37 6.13 -8.24
C ASP A 56 2.60 6.45 -6.75
N ALA A 57 2.13 5.58 -5.85
CA ALA A 57 2.34 5.73 -4.40
C ALA A 57 3.84 5.71 -4.03
N VAL A 58 4.60 4.73 -4.56
CA VAL A 58 6.05 4.61 -4.33
C VAL A 58 6.81 5.81 -4.91
N ARG A 59 6.34 6.39 -6.03
CA ARG A 59 6.95 7.59 -6.61
C ARG A 59 6.73 8.83 -5.74
N VAL A 60 5.54 8.98 -5.15
CA VAL A 60 5.22 10.11 -4.28
C VAL A 60 6.00 10.02 -2.97
N ASN A 61 6.01 8.84 -2.33
CA ASN A 61 6.80 8.59 -1.14
C ASN A 61 7.58 7.26 -1.29
N PRO A 62 8.91 7.31 -1.48
CA PRO A 62 9.73 6.10 -1.66
C PRO A 62 9.97 5.32 -0.36
N HIS A 63 9.61 5.87 0.82
CA HIS A 63 9.72 5.18 2.11
C HIS A 63 8.56 4.18 2.34
N CYS A 64 8.21 3.44 1.29
CA CYS A 64 7.18 2.42 1.28
C CYS A 64 7.73 1.07 1.76
N VAL A 65 6.99 0.43 2.67
CA VAL A 65 7.11 -1.01 2.96
C VAL A 65 5.79 -1.66 2.58
N ILE A 66 5.82 -2.65 1.69
CA ILE A 66 4.65 -3.41 1.30
C ILE A 66 4.54 -4.63 2.22
N LEU A 67 3.39 -4.84 2.86
CA LEU A 67 3.09 -6.05 3.62
C LEU A 67 2.14 -6.91 2.79
N SER A 68 2.61 -8.10 2.39
CA SER A 68 1.82 -9.04 1.59
C SER A 68 2.42 -10.45 1.59
N GLU A 69 1.58 -11.45 1.82
CA GLU A 69 1.89 -12.88 1.67
C GLU A 69 1.80 -13.38 0.22
N SER A 70 1.29 -12.55 -0.70
CA SER A 70 1.06 -12.93 -2.10
C SER A 70 2.36 -13.19 -2.87
N ARG A 71 2.60 -14.45 -3.25
CA ARG A 71 3.72 -14.84 -4.12
C ARG A 71 3.66 -14.22 -5.51
N LYS A 72 2.45 -13.98 -6.04
CA LYS A 72 2.30 -13.29 -7.34
C LYS A 72 2.81 -11.84 -7.23
N LEU A 73 2.54 -11.18 -6.10
CA LEU A 73 3.04 -9.83 -5.81
C LEU A 73 4.54 -9.77 -5.65
N GLU A 74 5.12 -10.73 -4.94
CA GLU A 74 6.58 -10.88 -4.84
C GLU A 74 7.23 -10.91 -6.23
N LEU A 75 6.80 -11.84 -7.08
CA LEU A 75 7.37 -11.99 -8.43
C LEU A 75 7.20 -10.71 -9.26
N TRP A 76 6.09 -10.01 -9.11
CA TRP A 76 5.90 -8.75 -9.82
C TRP A 76 6.83 -7.65 -9.32
N ILE A 77 6.98 -7.48 -8.01
CA ILE A 77 7.85 -6.46 -7.41
C ILE A 77 9.31 -6.70 -7.84
N GLU A 78 9.79 -7.93 -7.77
CA GLU A 78 11.16 -8.30 -8.12
C GLU A 78 11.51 -8.01 -9.59
N ASN A 79 10.52 -8.08 -10.49
CA ASN A 79 10.73 -7.87 -11.92
C ASN A 79 10.64 -6.41 -12.37
N TYR A 80 10.30 -5.46 -11.49
CA TYR A 80 10.02 -4.08 -11.86
C TYR A 80 10.91 -3.10 -11.10
N SER A 81 11.81 -2.43 -11.84
CA SER A 81 12.83 -1.52 -11.29
C SER A 81 12.29 -0.32 -10.50
N ILE A 82 11.02 0.04 -10.72
CA ILE A 82 10.35 1.09 -9.93
C ILE A 82 10.28 0.77 -8.44
N PHE A 83 10.40 -0.50 -8.07
CA PHE A 83 10.42 -0.96 -6.69
C PHE A 83 11.83 -1.08 -6.11
N ASN A 84 12.86 -0.63 -6.82
CA ASN A 84 14.21 -0.57 -6.27
C ASN A 84 14.23 0.31 -5.01
N GLY A 85 14.41 -0.32 -3.84
CA GLY A 85 14.38 0.34 -2.52
C GLY A 85 13.06 0.21 -1.75
N THR A 86 11.99 -0.28 -2.39
CA THR A 86 10.75 -0.70 -1.72
C THR A 86 10.96 -2.10 -1.15
N TYR A 87 10.59 -2.29 0.12
CA TYR A 87 10.72 -3.60 0.77
C TYR A 87 9.38 -4.33 0.77
N LEU A 88 9.39 -5.62 0.45
CA LEU A 88 8.23 -6.51 0.60
C LEU A 88 8.41 -7.37 1.86
N ALA A 89 7.63 -7.09 2.90
CA ALA A 89 7.52 -7.93 4.08
C ALA A 89 6.45 -9.01 3.86
N LYS A 90 6.81 -10.27 4.11
CA LYS A 90 5.92 -11.43 3.94
C LYS A 90 5.24 -11.87 5.21
N SER A 91 5.60 -11.28 6.34
CA SER A 91 5.03 -11.56 7.64
C SER A 91 5.16 -10.34 8.54
N GLU A 92 4.39 -10.28 9.62
CA GLU A 92 4.54 -9.24 10.64
C GLU A 92 5.95 -9.23 11.25
N SER A 93 6.54 -10.41 11.45
CA SER A 93 7.91 -10.55 11.96
C SER A 93 8.93 -9.93 11.02
N ASP A 94 8.81 -10.18 9.71
CA ASP A 94 9.68 -9.59 8.69
C ASP A 94 9.49 -8.07 8.65
N LEU A 95 8.23 -7.61 8.70
CA LEU A 95 7.91 -6.19 8.74
C LEU A 95 8.59 -5.51 9.93
N LEU A 96 8.51 -6.09 11.12
CA LEU A 96 9.13 -5.53 12.32
C LEU A 96 10.66 -5.41 12.17
N ASN A 97 11.32 -6.40 11.58
CA ASN A 97 12.75 -6.36 11.34
C ASN A 97 13.12 -5.24 10.35
N VAL A 98 12.37 -5.13 9.25
CA VAL A 98 12.56 -4.10 8.23
C VAL A 98 12.35 -2.71 8.78
N LEU A 99 11.33 -2.51 9.60
CA LEU A 99 11.05 -1.23 10.23
C LEU A 99 12.17 -0.86 11.21
N LYS A 100 12.66 -1.80 12.02
CA LYS A 100 13.82 -1.56 12.90
C LYS A 100 15.05 -1.14 12.11
N ASP A 101 15.35 -1.84 11.03
CA ASP A 101 16.51 -1.53 10.18
C ASP A 101 16.36 -0.18 9.48
N LYS A 102 15.18 0.13 8.92
CA LYS A 102 14.93 1.43 8.27
C LYS A 102 14.97 2.58 9.29
N LEU A 103 14.37 2.41 10.48
CA LEU A 103 14.41 3.42 11.54
C LEU A 103 15.82 3.65 12.09
N ALA A 104 16.65 2.61 12.16
CA ALA A 104 18.04 2.74 12.60
C ALA A 104 18.93 3.48 11.57
N ASN A 105 18.56 3.42 10.29
CA ASN A 105 19.33 4.02 9.19
C ASN A 105 18.79 5.39 8.73
N ASP A 106 17.53 5.73 9.01
CA ASP A 106 16.96 7.04 8.66
C ASP A 106 17.33 8.11 9.71
N ARG A 107 18.18 9.06 9.31
CA ARG A 107 18.48 10.28 10.11
C ARG A 107 17.31 11.28 10.18
N ILE A 108 16.19 10.99 9.51
CA ILE A 108 14.98 11.83 9.42
C ILE A 108 13.95 11.47 10.54
N VAL A 109 14.32 10.60 11.48
CA VAL A 109 13.40 10.04 12.49
C VAL A 109 13.21 10.94 13.72
N GLU A 110 14.02 12.00 13.92
CA GLU A 110 13.91 12.84 15.12
C GLU A 110 12.55 13.54 15.30
N ASN A 111 11.72 13.67 14.25
CA ASN A 111 10.39 14.29 14.32
C ASN A 111 9.20 13.38 13.91
N SER A 112 9.44 12.13 13.48
CA SER A 112 8.38 11.28 12.90
C SER A 112 8.00 10.07 13.77
N LEU A 113 8.43 10.05 15.03
CA LEU A 113 8.10 9.04 16.05
C LEU A 113 6.66 9.21 16.59
N HIS A 114 5.70 9.32 15.68
CA HIS A 114 4.28 9.18 15.92
C HIS A 114 3.72 8.29 14.80
N ILE A 115 3.78 6.97 14.98
CA ILE A 115 2.84 6.06 14.30
C ILE A 115 1.49 6.27 14.99
N THR A 116 0.86 7.42 14.76
CA THR A 116 -0.45 7.77 15.34
C THR A 116 -1.55 7.79 14.29
N GLY A 117 -1.22 7.52 13.02
CA GLY A 117 -2.16 7.41 11.91
C GLY A 117 -2.23 5.97 11.41
N GLU A 118 -3.36 5.31 11.66
CA GLU A 118 -3.81 4.15 10.90
C GLU A 118 -4.85 4.65 9.88
N ALA A 119 -4.63 4.36 8.59
CA ALA A 119 -5.60 4.61 7.54
C ALA A 119 -6.15 3.26 7.07
N ASP A 120 -7.42 2.96 7.37
CA ASP A 120 -8.11 1.77 6.85
C ASP A 120 -8.91 2.17 5.60
N ILE A 121 -8.46 1.75 4.42
CA ILE A 121 -9.18 1.98 3.16
C ILE A 121 -9.90 0.68 2.78
N ARG A 122 -11.21 0.66 3.02
CA ARG A 122 -12.09 -0.44 2.64
C ARG A 122 -12.62 -0.25 1.21
N LEU A 123 -12.35 -1.20 0.34
CA LEU A 123 -12.94 -1.33 -0.98
C LEU A 123 -14.29 -2.02 -0.83
N HIS A 124 -15.33 -1.30 -0.40
CA HIS A 124 -16.69 -1.80 -0.54
C HIS A 124 -17.24 -1.40 -1.91
N LEU A 125 -17.77 -2.40 -2.63
CA LEU A 125 -18.60 -2.28 -3.83
C LEU A 125 -19.96 -1.67 -3.46
N ASP A 126 -20.01 -0.51 -2.83
CA ASP A 126 -21.26 0.20 -2.62
C ASP A 126 -21.61 1.01 -3.88
N TYR A 127 -21.85 0.28 -4.98
CA TYR A 127 -22.89 0.65 -5.93
C TYR A 127 -24.11 -0.22 -5.63
N LEU A 128 -24.69 -0.08 -4.43
CA LEU A 128 -26.14 -0.13 -4.31
C LEU A 128 -26.65 1.13 -5.01
N VAL A 129 -26.82 1.05 -6.33
CA VAL A 129 -27.82 1.86 -7.00
C VAL A 129 -29.15 1.40 -6.41
N GLU A 130 -29.63 2.08 -5.37
CA GLU A 130 -31.07 2.11 -5.11
C GLU A 130 -31.69 2.68 -6.38
N ASP A 131 -32.19 1.79 -7.24
CA ASP A 131 -33.14 2.14 -8.28
C ASP A 131 -34.40 2.60 -7.57
N LYS A 132 -34.46 3.89 -7.24
CA LYS A 132 -35.71 4.54 -6.83
C LYS A 132 -36.57 4.69 -8.07
N ARG A 133 -37.46 3.71 -8.26
CA ARG A 133 -38.73 3.90 -8.98
C ARG A 133 -39.89 3.52 -8.09
#